data_AF-A0A7V1EHN2-F1
#
_entry.id   AF-A0A7V1EHN2-F1
#
_cell.length_a   1.000
_cell.length_b   1.000
_cell.length_c   1.000
_cell.angle_alpha   90.00
_cell.angle_beta   90.00
_cell.angle_gamma   90.00
#
_symmetry.space_group_name_H-M   'P 1'
#
loop_
_entity.id
_entity.type
_entity.pdbx_description
1 polymer ?
#
loop_
_entity_poly.entity_id
_entity_poly.type
_entity_poly.pdbx_seq_one_letter_code
_entity_poly.pdbx_strand_id
1 'polypeptide(L)'
;MDNRSNSDFLIRLLILLCIFITGCTLFIDSIAQPEKVKSGQQFRIRIDGHIVGESRESGSDKVYLYLTIPKDWEMIGIYFTGSYSGNMILEDIDSTNYTGYHIYKWRTNTAYPYYPGARFSAFIEIKAGKSKGKYAITYLTGFAKNRDAYWGPKSLPIEVY
;
A
#
# COMPACT_ATOMS: atom_id res chain seq x y z
N MET A 1 -13.64 39.42 -3.53
CA MET A 1 -13.53 38.65 -2.28
C MET A 1 -13.98 37.25 -2.60
N ASP A 2 -13.00 36.36 -2.79
CA ASP A 2 -13.17 35.12 -3.53
C ASP A 2 -13.77 34.02 -2.65
N ASN A 3 -15.07 33.76 -2.85
CA ASN A 3 -15.81 32.65 -2.22
C ASN A 3 -15.26 31.25 -2.53
N ARG A 4 -14.28 31.12 -3.44
CA ARG A 4 -13.59 29.84 -3.75
C ARG A 4 -12.55 29.45 -2.68
N SER A 5 -12.03 30.41 -1.91
CA SER A 5 -11.00 30.14 -0.88
C SER A 5 -11.58 29.49 0.38
N ASN A 6 -12.83 29.80 0.73
CA ASN A 6 -13.44 29.32 1.97
C ASN A 6 -14.01 27.90 1.84
N SER A 7 -14.51 27.51 0.67
CA SER A 7 -14.99 26.14 0.44
C SER A 7 -13.86 25.12 0.49
N ASP A 8 -12.72 25.44 -0.12
CA ASP A 8 -11.56 24.56 -0.15
C ASP A 8 -10.94 24.40 1.25
N PHE A 9 -10.93 25.47 2.04
CA PHE A 9 -10.50 25.42 3.44
C PHE A 9 -11.46 24.57 4.29
N LEU A 10 -12.77 24.75 4.15
CA LEU A 10 -13.78 23.97 4.88
C LEU A 10 -13.75 22.49 4.48
N ILE A 11 -13.55 22.15 3.21
CA ILE A 11 -13.42 20.76 2.76
C ILE A 11 -12.16 20.12 3.32
N ARG A 12 -11.01 20.81 3.30
CA ARG A 12 -9.77 20.31 3.91
C ARG A 12 -9.92 20.14 5.42
N LEU A 13 -10.59 21.08 6.09
CA LEU A 13 -10.89 21.01 7.52
C LEU A 13 -11.84 19.84 7.84
N LEU A 14 -12.86 19.60 7.02
CA LEU A 14 -13.78 18.47 7.15
C LEU A 14 -13.08 17.13 6.91
N ILE A 15 -12.21 17.03 5.90
CA ILE A 15 -11.38 15.85 5.67
C ILE A 15 -10.47 15.61 6.88
N LEU A 16 -9.81 16.66 7.40
CA LEU A 16 -9.00 16.58 8.63
C LEU A 16 -9.84 16.17 9.84
N LEU A 17 -11.05 16.72 10.01
CA LEU A 17 -11.95 16.39 11.13
C LEU A 17 -12.44 14.95 11.05
N CYS A 18 -12.80 14.48 9.86
CA CYS A 18 -13.18 13.09 9.63
C CYS A 18 -12.00 12.16 9.97
N ILE A 19 -10.78 12.48 9.55
CA ILE A 19 -9.56 11.74 9.92
C ILE A 19 -9.36 11.73 11.45
N PHE A 20 -9.61 12.85 12.13
CA PHE A 20 -9.52 12.97 13.59
C PHE A 20 -10.58 12.16 14.36
N ILE A 21 -11.75 11.94 13.77
CA ILE A 21 -12.89 11.27 14.42
C ILE A 21 -12.90 9.77 14.12
N THR A 22 -12.42 9.32 12.95
CA THR A 22 -12.59 7.93 12.51
C THR A 22 -11.35 7.04 12.62
N GLY A 23 -10.14 7.56 12.85
CA GLY A 23 -8.95 6.74 13.21
C GLY A 23 -7.75 6.87 12.27
N CYS A 24 -6.76 5.98 12.43
CA CYS A 24 -5.49 6.01 11.70
C CYS A 24 -5.69 5.96 10.18
N THR A 25 -4.95 6.79 9.44
CA THR A 25 -4.90 6.81 7.97
C THR A 25 -3.46 6.68 7.48
N LEU A 26 -3.26 5.91 6.42
CA LEU A 26 -1.95 5.67 5.82
C LEU A 26 -1.83 6.46 4.52
N PHE A 27 -0.88 7.38 4.45
CA PHE A 27 -0.60 8.19 3.27
C PHE A 27 0.61 7.64 2.53
N ILE A 28 0.50 7.57 1.20
CA ILE A 28 1.62 7.20 0.32
C ILE A 28 2.33 8.49 -0.13
N ASP A 29 3.58 8.64 0.27
CA ASP A 29 4.45 9.76 -0.09
C ASP A 29 4.98 9.58 -1.51
N SER A 30 5.49 8.39 -1.82
CA SER A 30 6.12 8.11 -3.11
C SER A 30 6.10 6.63 -3.45
N ILE A 31 6.22 6.35 -4.75
CA ILE A 31 6.41 5.01 -5.29
C ILE A 31 7.56 5.07 -6.28
N ALA A 32 8.52 4.18 -6.15
CA ALA A 32 9.61 4.01 -7.10
C ALA A 32 9.56 2.61 -7.70
N GLN A 33 9.61 2.53 -9.02
CA GLN A 33 9.57 1.30 -9.79
C GLN A 33 10.27 1.47 -11.14
N PRO A 34 10.68 0.38 -11.80
CA PRO A 34 11.04 0.42 -13.21
C PRO A 34 9.80 0.50 -14.11
N GLU A 35 9.86 1.32 -15.15
CA GLU A 35 8.83 1.35 -16.21
C GLU A 35 9.05 0.24 -17.25
N LYS A 36 10.29 -0.24 -17.37
CA LYS A 36 10.71 -1.28 -18.32
C LYS A 36 11.62 -2.29 -17.64
N VAL A 37 11.36 -3.58 -17.86
CA VAL A 37 12.18 -4.68 -17.33
C VAL A 37 12.39 -5.73 -18.42
N LYS A 38 13.53 -6.44 -18.39
CA LYS A 38 13.75 -7.56 -19.30
C LYS A 38 12.89 -8.76 -18.91
N SER A 39 12.53 -9.57 -19.89
CA SER A 39 11.97 -10.91 -19.66
C SER A 39 12.76 -11.70 -18.61
N GLY A 40 12.10 -12.22 -17.57
CA GLY A 40 12.74 -12.98 -16.49
C GLY A 40 13.54 -12.16 -15.47
N GLN A 41 13.61 -10.84 -15.61
CA GLN A 41 14.40 -9.98 -14.72
C GLN A 41 13.74 -9.83 -13.34
N GLN A 42 14.56 -9.91 -12.30
CA GLN A 42 14.19 -9.48 -10.95
C GLN A 42 14.27 -7.97 -10.82
N PHE A 43 13.25 -7.38 -10.20
CA PHE A 43 13.18 -5.96 -9.93
C PHE A 43 12.46 -5.70 -8.59
N ARG A 44 12.57 -4.46 -8.12
CA ARG A 44 12.01 -4.03 -6.84
C ARG A 44 11.08 -2.84 -7.04
N ILE A 45 9.93 -2.88 -6.38
CA ILE A 45 9.04 -1.73 -6.18
C ILE A 45 9.26 -1.22 -4.76
N ARG A 46 9.41 0.09 -4.59
CA ARG A 46 9.47 0.74 -3.29
C ARG A 46 8.26 1.63 -3.11
N ILE A 47 7.58 1.50 -1.99
CA ILE A 47 6.45 2.35 -1.58
C ILE A 47 6.85 3.01 -0.26
N ASP A 48 6.90 4.34 -0.23
CA ASP A 48 7.16 5.10 0.99
C ASP A 48 5.89 5.81 1.43
N GLY A 49 5.68 5.91 2.73
CA GLY A 49 4.52 6.59 3.28
C GLY A 49 4.64 6.91 4.76
N HIS A 50 3.58 7.52 5.29
CA HIS A 50 3.48 7.87 6.69
C HIS A 50 2.06 7.70 7.21
N ILE A 51 1.94 7.59 8.53
CA ILE A 51 0.67 7.41 9.23
C ILE A 51 0.25 8.75 9.82
N VAL A 52 -1.00 9.12 9.60
CA VAL A 52 -1.64 10.30 10.16
C VAL A 52 -2.79 9.86 11.05
N GLY A 53 -2.90 10.48 12.23
CA GLY A 53 -3.88 10.13 13.25
C GLY A 53 -3.31 9.23 14.34
N GLU A 54 -4.01 9.16 15.46
CA GLU A 54 -3.65 8.34 16.62
C GLU A 54 -4.59 7.14 16.74
N SER A 55 -4.01 5.95 16.95
CA SER A 55 -4.81 4.80 17.38
C SER A 55 -5.14 5.00 18.84
N ARG A 56 -6.40 5.33 19.14
CA ARG A 56 -6.87 5.52 20.53
C ARG A 56 -6.99 4.20 21.30
N GLU A 57 -6.89 3.07 20.62
CA GLU A 57 -6.78 1.75 21.25
C GLU A 57 -5.38 1.18 21.00
N SER A 58 -4.64 0.93 22.07
CA SER A 58 -3.41 0.14 21.97
C SER A 58 -3.75 -1.26 21.49
N GLY A 59 -3.14 -1.72 20.40
CA GLY A 59 -3.12 -3.15 20.10
C GLY A 59 -4.26 -3.73 19.25
N SER A 60 -5.03 -2.92 18.49
CA SER A 60 -6.03 -3.46 17.56
C SER A 60 -5.83 -3.17 16.07
N ASP A 61 -5.08 -2.12 15.70
CA ASP A 61 -4.90 -1.74 14.30
C ASP A 61 -3.75 -2.52 13.65
N LYS A 62 -4.06 -3.32 12.61
CA LYS A 62 -3.08 -4.00 11.75
C LYS A 62 -2.97 -3.26 10.42
N VAL A 63 -1.75 -2.93 9.99
CA VAL A 63 -1.51 -2.46 8.61
C VAL A 63 -1.61 -3.65 7.67
N TYR A 64 -2.21 -3.44 6.51
CA TYR A 64 -2.13 -4.39 5.41
C TYR A 64 -1.57 -3.76 4.13
N LEU A 65 -0.97 -4.63 3.32
CA LEU A 65 -0.70 -4.38 1.91
C LEU A 65 -1.38 -5.49 1.11
N TYR A 66 -2.06 -5.09 0.04
CA TYR A 66 -2.52 -5.95 -1.03
C TYR A 66 -1.67 -5.68 -2.27
N LEU A 67 -1.32 -6.75 -2.98
CA LEU A 67 -0.64 -6.66 -4.25
C LEU A 67 -1.22 -7.65 -5.25
N THR A 68 -1.38 -7.20 -6.49
CA THR A 68 -1.82 -8.00 -7.63
C THR A 68 -0.72 -8.00 -8.69
N ILE A 69 -0.16 -9.17 -8.99
CA ILE A 69 0.89 -9.36 -10.01
C ILE A 69 0.45 -10.38 -11.08
N PRO A 70 0.96 -10.32 -12.31
CA PRO A 70 0.58 -11.28 -13.35
C PRO A 70 0.88 -12.74 -12.95
N LYS A 71 0.05 -13.69 -13.41
CA LYS A 71 0.11 -15.11 -13.00
C LYS A 71 1.40 -15.82 -13.38
N ASP A 72 2.09 -15.38 -14.43
CA ASP A 72 3.37 -15.96 -14.86
C ASP A 72 4.59 -15.28 -14.20
N TRP A 73 4.36 -14.34 -13.29
CA TRP A 73 5.40 -13.65 -12.53
C TRP A 73 5.57 -14.28 -11.15
N GLU A 74 6.75 -14.12 -10.56
CA GLU A 74 7.11 -14.73 -9.29
C GLU A 74 7.34 -13.64 -8.22
N MET A 75 6.62 -13.73 -7.10
CA MET A 75 6.89 -12.93 -5.91
C MET A 75 8.10 -13.53 -5.18
N ILE A 76 9.19 -12.76 -5.08
CA ILE A 76 10.40 -13.19 -4.38
C ILE A 76 10.28 -12.89 -2.89
N GLY A 77 9.74 -11.72 -2.54
CA GLY A 77 9.63 -11.32 -1.15
C GLY A 77 9.12 -9.90 -0.98
N ILE A 78 8.83 -9.57 0.28
CA ILE A 78 8.50 -8.22 0.69
C ILE A 78 9.20 -7.88 1.99
N TYR A 79 9.69 -6.65 2.09
CA TYR A 79 10.38 -6.12 3.27
C TYR A 79 9.75 -4.79 3.66
N PHE A 80 9.56 -4.59 4.95
CA PHE A 80 9.10 -3.31 5.49
C PHE A 80 10.15 -2.75 6.44
N THR A 81 10.34 -1.43 6.41
CA THR A 81 11.23 -0.70 7.34
C THR A 81 10.64 0.66 7.66
N GLY A 82 11.13 1.34 8.70
CA GLY A 82 10.70 2.67 9.09
C GLY A 82 10.79 2.92 10.58
N SER A 83 10.26 4.07 11.02
CA SER A 83 10.04 4.33 12.45
C SER A 83 8.88 3.49 13.02
N TYR A 84 8.14 2.84 12.13
CA TYR A 84 7.31 1.69 12.40
C TYR A 84 8.18 0.42 12.45
N SER A 85 8.29 -0.23 13.62
CA SER A 85 8.96 -1.52 13.79
C SER A 85 7.94 -2.61 14.15
N GLY A 86 7.78 -3.64 13.33
CA GLY A 86 6.88 -4.76 13.62
C GLY A 86 7.12 -5.95 12.71
N ASN A 87 6.86 -7.16 13.22
CA ASN A 87 6.89 -8.38 12.42
C ASN A 87 5.59 -8.49 11.60
N MET A 88 5.71 -8.82 10.31
CA MET A 88 4.56 -9.08 9.44
C MET A 88 4.42 -10.57 9.13
N ILE A 89 3.18 -11.05 9.06
CA ILE A 89 2.81 -12.35 8.53
C ILE A 89 2.24 -12.13 7.13
N LEU A 90 2.79 -12.88 6.17
CA LEU A 90 2.19 -13.07 4.87
C LEU A 90 0.99 -14.01 5.03
N GLU A 91 -0.19 -13.53 4.67
CA GLU A 91 -1.38 -14.36 4.47
C GLU A 91 -1.58 -14.44 2.95
N ASP A 92 -1.26 -15.60 2.37
CA ASP A 92 -1.62 -15.86 0.99
C ASP A 92 -3.15 -15.80 0.87
N ILE A 93 -3.67 -15.01 -0.08
CA ILE A 93 -5.11 -14.93 -0.30
C ILE A 93 -5.41 -15.79 -1.50
N ASP A 94 -6.35 -16.72 -1.30
CA ASP A 94 -6.76 -17.64 -2.34
C ASP A 94 -7.09 -16.89 -3.64
N SER A 95 -6.32 -17.21 -4.68
CA SER A 95 -6.14 -16.49 -5.95
C SER A 95 -7.36 -16.52 -6.90
N THR A 96 -8.55 -16.81 -6.39
CA THR A 96 -9.71 -17.20 -7.18
C THR A 96 -10.52 -16.05 -7.77
N ASN A 97 -10.26 -14.79 -7.37
CA ASN A 97 -11.11 -13.65 -7.75
C ASN A 97 -10.60 -12.80 -8.93
N TYR A 98 -9.35 -12.98 -9.42
CA TYR A 98 -8.83 -12.21 -10.56
C TYR A 98 -8.12 -13.12 -11.56
N THR A 99 -8.80 -13.45 -12.66
CA THR A 99 -8.26 -14.31 -13.73
C THR A 99 -6.96 -13.72 -14.29
N GLY A 100 -5.86 -14.49 -14.24
CA GLY A 100 -4.57 -14.08 -14.80
C GLY A 100 -3.63 -13.32 -13.85
N TYR A 101 -4.00 -13.18 -12.55
CA TYR A 101 -3.16 -12.52 -11.54
C TYR A 101 -3.08 -13.32 -10.24
N HIS A 102 -1.98 -13.15 -9.50
CA HIS A 102 -1.82 -13.57 -8.10
C HIS A 102 -2.09 -12.39 -7.16
N ILE A 103 -2.69 -12.67 -6.01
CA ILE A 103 -3.06 -11.66 -5.01
C ILE A 103 -2.45 -12.05 -3.67
N TYR A 104 -1.78 -11.10 -3.04
CA TYR A 104 -1.13 -11.32 -1.75
C TYR A 104 -1.63 -10.32 -0.71
N LYS A 105 -1.82 -10.77 0.54
CA LYS A 105 -2.04 -9.90 1.70
C LYS A 105 -0.90 -10.03 2.68
N TRP A 106 -0.41 -8.90 3.16
CA TRP A 106 0.45 -8.90 4.34
C TRP A 106 -0.25 -8.21 5.47
N ARG A 107 -0.10 -8.72 6.70
CA ARG A 107 -0.60 -8.08 7.92
C ARG A 107 0.47 -8.07 8.99
N THR A 108 0.36 -7.12 9.91
CA THR A 108 1.26 -7.03 11.05
C THR A 108 0.80 -8.00 12.16
N ASN A 109 1.75 -8.64 12.84
CA ASN A 109 1.46 -9.67 13.86
C ASN A 109 0.98 -9.05 15.15
N THR A 110 1.68 -8.01 15.57
CA THR A 110 1.35 -7.19 16.71
C THR A 110 0.73 -5.89 16.20
N ALA A 111 -0.36 -5.49 16.84
CA ALA A 111 -0.85 -4.15 16.71
C ALA A 111 -0.06 -3.29 17.70
N TYR A 112 0.57 -2.23 17.21
CA TYR A 112 1.35 -1.31 18.02
C TYR A 112 0.63 0.03 18.09
N PRO A 113 0.83 0.82 19.17
CA PRO A 113 0.41 2.20 19.17
C PRO A 113 1.14 2.94 18.04
N TYR A 114 0.39 3.49 17.09
CA TYR A 114 0.93 4.35 16.05
C TYR A 114 1.08 5.76 16.61
N TYR A 115 2.25 6.35 16.42
CA TYR A 115 2.46 7.78 16.66
C TYR A 115 2.19 8.56 15.36
N PRO A 116 1.52 9.71 15.42
CA PRO A 116 1.36 10.59 14.27
C PRO A 116 2.72 10.90 13.64
N GLY A 117 2.82 10.73 12.33
CA GLY A 117 4.07 10.94 11.59
C GLY A 117 5.00 9.72 11.53
N ALA A 118 4.60 8.56 12.07
CA ALA A 118 5.36 7.33 11.86
C ALA A 118 5.49 7.03 10.37
N ARG A 119 6.72 6.80 9.91
CA ARG A 119 7.05 6.54 8.50
C ARG A 119 7.27 5.05 8.27
N PHE A 120 6.92 4.60 7.08
CA PHE A 120 7.20 3.25 6.61
C PHE A 120 7.69 3.27 5.16
N SER A 121 8.46 2.25 4.82
CA SER A 121 8.86 1.91 3.46
C SER A 121 8.57 0.42 3.25
N ALA A 122 7.86 0.09 2.19
CA ALA A 122 7.64 -1.27 1.72
C ALA A 122 8.47 -1.51 0.46
N PHE A 123 9.14 -2.64 0.40
CA PHE A 123 9.98 -3.06 -0.71
C PHE A 123 9.48 -4.40 -1.20
N ILE A 124 9.02 -4.45 -2.44
CA ILE A 124 8.40 -5.62 -3.04
C ILE A 124 9.36 -6.12 -4.12
N GLU A 125 9.84 -7.35 -3.98
CA GLU A 125 10.71 -7.98 -4.97
C GLU A 125 9.95 -8.98 -5.81
N ILE A 126 10.03 -8.78 -7.12
CA ILE A 126 9.26 -9.51 -8.10
C ILE A 126 10.20 -9.89 -9.24
N LYS A 127 9.99 -11.08 -9.78
CA LYS A 127 10.62 -11.51 -11.02
C LYS A 127 9.58 -11.51 -12.13
N ALA A 128 9.87 -10.76 -13.18
CA ALA A 128 9.02 -10.70 -14.35
C ALA A 128 8.91 -12.06 -15.02
N GLY A 129 7.73 -12.35 -15.58
CA GLY A 129 7.51 -13.51 -16.43
C GLY A 129 8.35 -13.46 -17.71
N LYS A 130 8.31 -14.54 -18.47
CA LYS A 130 9.09 -14.64 -19.72
C LYS A 130 8.41 -13.93 -20.89
N SER A 131 7.10 -13.75 -20.82
CA SER A 131 6.28 -13.20 -21.89
C SER A 131 6.45 -11.69 -21.99
N LYS A 132 6.82 -11.21 -23.17
CA LYS A 132 6.90 -9.76 -23.46
C LYS A 132 5.51 -9.16 -23.54
N GLY A 133 5.37 -7.90 -23.16
CA GLY A 133 4.08 -7.22 -23.18
C GLY A 133 3.98 -6.09 -22.18
N LYS A 134 2.78 -5.51 -22.10
CA LYS A 134 2.44 -4.46 -21.12
C LYS A 134 1.65 -5.10 -19.99
N TYR A 135 2.11 -4.88 -18.78
CA TYR A 135 1.51 -5.39 -17.56
C TYR A 135 1.21 -4.24 -16.60
N ALA A 136 0.34 -4.51 -15.65
CA ALA A 136 0.07 -3.59 -14.54
C ALA A 136 0.16 -4.38 -13.25
N ILE A 137 1.00 -3.91 -12.33
CA ILE A 137 0.94 -4.33 -10.93
C ILE A 137 -0.04 -3.40 -10.23
N THR A 138 -0.90 -3.92 -9.37
CA THR A 138 -1.79 -3.06 -8.58
C THR A 138 -1.50 -3.27 -7.11
N TYR A 139 -1.46 -2.20 -6.34
CA TYR A 139 -1.31 -2.30 -4.89
C TYR A 139 -2.36 -1.48 -4.16
N LEU A 140 -2.66 -1.90 -2.93
CA LEU A 140 -3.58 -1.23 -2.02
C LEU A 140 -3.07 -1.37 -0.59
N THR A 141 -2.94 -0.27 0.14
CA THR A 141 -2.54 -0.26 1.56
C THR A 141 -3.66 0.28 2.44
N GLY A 142 -3.71 -0.15 3.70
CA GLY A 142 -4.68 0.36 4.66
C GLY A 142 -4.59 -0.28 6.04
N PHE A 143 -5.60 -0.01 6.87
CA PHE A 143 -5.73 -0.56 8.23
C PHE A 143 -6.91 -1.54 8.32
N ALA A 144 -6.74 -2.63 9.06
CA ALA A 144 -7.75 -3.70 9.13
C ALA A 144 -9.05 -3.32 9.88
N LYS A 145 -8.98 -2.40 10.85
CA LYS A 145 -10.14 -1.99 11.67
C LYS A 145 -10.97 -0.90 11.00
N ASN A 146 -10.31 0.06 10.36
CA ASN A 146 -10.96 1.06 9.50
C ASN A 146 -11.11 0.51 8.09
N ARG A 147 -12.24 -0.17 7.87
CA ARG A 147 -12.68 -0.61 6.54
C ARG A 147 -12.85 0.54 5.55
N ASP A 148 -12.71 1.82 5.93
CA ASP A 148 -13.08 2.96 5.07
C ASP A 148 -11.90 3.87 4.68
N ALA A 149 -10.68 3.63 5.18
CA ALA A 149 -9.49 4.39 4.79
C ALA A 149 -8.75 3.72 3.62
N TYR A 150 -9.45 3.53 2.50
CA TYR A 150 -8.86 3.03 1.27
C TYR A 150 -8.16 4.17 0.51
N TRP A 151 -6.82 4.15 0.45
CA TRP A 151 -6.15 4.84 -0.65
C TRP A 151 -6.16 3.88 -1.84
N GLY A 152 -7.08 4.16 -2.76
CA GLY A 152 -7.50 3.24 -3.82
C GLY A 152 -6.37 2.59 -4.62
N PRO A 153 -6.68 1.48 -5.31
CA PRO A 153 -5.69 0.71 -6.05
C PRO A 153 -4.91 1.60 -7.02
N LYS A 154 -3.60 1.70 -6.84
CA LYS A 154 -2.74 2.33 -7.84
C LYS A 154 -2.17 1.26 -8.75
N SER A 155 -2.49 1.38 -10.03
CA SER A 155 -1.90 0.56 -11.08
C SER A 155 -0.54 1.13 -11.49
N LEU A 156 0.41 0.23 -11.57
CA LEU A 156 1.82 0.43 -11.79
C LEU A 156 2.17 -0.21 -13.13
N PRO A 157 2.16 0.56 -14.23
CA PRO A 157 2.42 0.02 -15.56
C PRO A 157 3.89 -0.39 -15.69
N ILE A 158 4.12 -1.57 -16.26
CA ILE A 158 5.45 -2.11 -16.54
C ILE A 158 5.45 -2.76 -17.91
N GLU A 159 6.42 -2.41 -18.75
CA GLU A 159 6.67 -3.05 -20.03
C GLU A 159 7.78 -4.10 -19.90
N VAL A 160 7.50 -5.32 -20.34
CA VAL A 160 8.48 -6.41 -20.44
C VAL A 160 8.97 -6.53 -21.87
N TYR A 161 10.28 -6.43 -22.07
CA TYR A 161 10.93 -6.45 -23.39
C TYR A 161 12.01 -7.55 -23.54
#